data_AF-A0A7K0LYD5-F1
#
_entry.id   AF-A0A7K0LYD5-F1
#
_cell.length_a   1.000
_cell.length_b   1.000
_cell.length_c   1.000
_cell.angle_alpha   90.00
_cell.angle_beta   90.00
_cell.angle_gamma   90.00
#
_symmetry.space_group_name_H-M   'P 1'
#
loop_
_entity.id
_entity.type
_entity.pdbx_description
1 polymer ?
#
loop_
_entity_poly.entity_id
_entity_poly.type
_entity_poly.pdbx_seq_one_letter_code
_entity_poly.pdbx_strand_id
1 'polypeptide(L)' 'FWAAIVLDFAQIPAHMFTSMFTAARTAGWSAHILEQKRTGRIIRPSARYVGPAPRKVSEVQGWDESVHSLHN' A
#
# COMPACT_ATOMS: atom_id res chain seq x y z
N PHE A 1 -22.63 -0.88 11.40
CA PHE A 1 -23.76 -0.10 11.92
C PHE A 1 -23.74 -0.04 13.45
N TRP A 2 -24.03 -1.13 14.17
CA TRP A 2 -24.13 -1.13 15.65
C TRP A 2 -22.86 -0.75 16.43
N ALA A 3 -21.67 -1.03 15.90
CA ALA A 3 -20.41 -0.69 16.58
C ALA A 3 -20.27 0.82 16.87
N ALA A 4 -20.77 1.68 15.98
CA ALA A 4 -20.74 3.13 16.19
C ALA A 4 -21.58 3.55 17.39
N ILE A 5 -22.77 2.96 17.56
CA ILE A 5 -23.67 3.23 18.70
C ILE A 5 -23.02 2.79 20.01
N VAL A 6 -22.33 1.64 20.02
CA VAL A 6 -21.63 1.13 21.21
C VAL A 6 -20.46 2.04 21.59
N LEU A 7 -19.68 2.50 20.61
CA LEU A 7 -18.55 3.40 20.86
C LEU A 7 -18.99 4.81 21.26
N ASP A 8 -20.10 5.30 20.70
CA ASP A 8 -20.74 6.56 21.08
C ASP A 8 -21.30 6.50 22.52
N PHE A 9 -21.96 5.39 22.87
CA PHE A 9 -22.39 5.12 24.25
C PHE A 9 -21.20 5.12 25.22
N ALA A 10 -20.05 4.60 24.81
CA ALA A 10 -18.79 4.65 25.55
C ALA A 10 -18.08 6.03 25.50
N GLN A 11 -18.73 7.06 24.95
CA GLN A 11 -18.22 8.44 24.85
C GLN A 11 -16.91 8.57 24.09
N ILE A 12 -16.67 7.66 23.14
CA ILE A 12 -15.51 7.74 22.26
C ILE A 12 -15.80 8.79 21.17
N PRO A 13 -14.91 9.77 20.93
CA PRO A 13 -15.08 10.69 19.82
C PRO A 13 -15.13 9.95 18.47
N ALA A 14 -16.04 10.34 17.58
CA ALA A 14 -16.24 9.65 16.31
C ALA A 14 -14.96 9.52 15.45
N HIS A 15 -14.09 10.53 15.48
CA HIS A 15 -12.82 10.49 14.75
C HIS A 15 -11.83 9.44 15.30
N MET A 16 -12.08 8.88 16.50
CA MET A 16 -11.29 7.80 17.10
C MET A 16 -11.85 6.40 16.82
N PHE A 17 -13.00 6.26 16.14
CA PHE A 17 -13.60 4.93 15.91
C PHE A 17 -12.68 4.00 15.11
N THR A 18 -11.97 4.52 14.11
CA THR A 18 -10.97 3.76 13.35
C THR A 18 -9.82 3.30 14.24
N SER A 19 -9.40 4.11 15.21
CA SER A 19 -8.36 3.74 16.18
C SER A 19 -8.83 2.63 17.12
N MET A 20 -10.08 2.69 17.60
CA MET A 20 -10.67 1.61 18.42
C MET A 20 -10.79 0.30 17.64
N PHE A 21 -11.22 0.37 16.38
CA PHE A 21 -11.23 -0.79 15.49
C PHE A 21 -9.82 -1.36 15.30
N THR A 22 -8.84 -0.50 15.04
CA THR A 22 -7.43 -0.89 14.87
C THR A 22 -6.91 -1.60 16.11
N ALA A 23 -7.14 -1.03 17.31
CA ALA A 23 -6.75 -1.64 18.58
C ALA A 23 -7.33 -3.05 18.73
N ALA A 24 -8.63 -3.24 18.48
CA ALA A 24 -9.26 -4.56 18.54
C ALA A 24 -8.69 -5.54 17.47
N ARG A 25 -8.34 -5.04 16.27
CA ARG A 25 -7.81 -5.87 15.19
C ARG A 25 -6.37 -6.33 15.38
N THR A 26 -5.59 -5.66 16.23
CA THR A 26 -4.20 -6.07 16.54
C THR A 26 -4.06 -7.53 16.92
N ALA A 27 -5.02 -8.09 17.68
CA ALA A 27 -5.04 -9.50 18.06
C ALA A 27 -5.12 -10.43 16.84
N GLY A 28 -6.04 -10.14 15.91
CA GLY A 28 -6.21 -10.93 14.69
C GLY A 28 -5.04 -10.75 13.71
N TRP A 29 -4.51 -9.54 13.57
CA TRP A 29 -3.32 -9.30 12.75
C TRP A 29 -2.10 -10.04 13.28
N SER A 30 -1.88 -9.99 14.59
CA SER A 30 -0.78 -10.72 15.24
C SER A 30 -0.90 -12.24 15.02
N ALA A 31 -2.11 -12.79 15.14
CA ALA A 31 -2.37 -14.20 14.86
C ALA A 31 -2.04 -14.57 13.41
N HIS A 32 -2.55 -13.80 12.43
CA HIS A 32 -2.26 -14.04 11.02
C HIS A 32 -0.79 -13.84 10.65
N ILE A 33 -0.09 -12.89 11.28
CA ILE A 33 1.36 -12.72 11.10
C ILE A 33 2.10 -13.98 11.57
N LEU A 34 1.73 -14.53 12.73
CA LEU A 34 2.35 -15.75 13.24
C LEU A 34 2.04 -16.96 12.37
N GLU A 35 0.80 -17.12 11.93
CA GLU A 35 0.41 -18.15 10.96
C GLU A 35 1.24 -18.03 9.68
N GLN A 36 1.36 -16.83 9.11
CA GLN A 36 2.09 -16.65 7.87
C GLN A 36 3.60 -16.88 8.03
N LYS A 37 4.17 -16.52 9.19
CA LYS A 37 5.54 -16.86 9.55
C LYS A 37 5.77 -18.37 9.58
N ARG A 38 4.78 -19.15 10.05
CA ARG A 38 4.86 -20.62 10.09
C ARG A 38 4.68 -21.25 8.70
N THR A 39 3.84 -20.67 7.85
CA THR A 39 3.70 -21.09 6.45
C THR A 39 4.99 -20.90 5.65
N GLY A 40 5.78 -19.86 5.96
CA GLY A 40 7.13 -19.68 5.41
C GLY A 40 7.17 -19.37 3.92
N ARG A 41 6.07 -18.83 3.35
CA ARG A 41 5.95 -18.53 1.91
C ARG A 41 5.88 -17.03 1.66
N ILE A 42 6.72 -16.54 0.73
CA ILE A 42 6.67 -15.16 0.27
C ILE A 42 5.40 -14.88 -0.55
N ILE A 43 4.73 -13.77 -0.24
CA ILE A 43 3.64 -13.24 -1.05
C ILE A 43 4.28 -12.31 -2.10
N ARG A 44 4.33 -12.74 -3.36
CA ARG A 44 4.87 -11.96 -4.48
C ARG A 44 3.89 -11.95 -5.66
N PRO A 45 2.90 -11.05 -5.67
CA PRO A 45 2.01 -10.91 -6.82
C PRO A 45 2.79 -10.39 -8.03
N SER A 46 2.28 -10.67 -9.22
CA SER A 46 2.76 -10.09 -10.48
C SER A 46 1.74 -9.07 -11.00
N ALA A 47 2.20 -8.15 -11.84
CA ALA A 47 1.36 -7.21 -12.54
C ALA A 47 1.60 -7.33 -14.05
N ARG A 48 0.55 -7.12 -14.85
CA ARG A 48 0.67 -7.06 -16.30
C ARG A 48 1.05 -5.64 -16.72
N TYR A 49 2.18 -5.49 -17.39
CA TYR A 49 2.55 -4.23 -18.01
C TYR A 49 1.63 -3.93 -19.19
N VAL A 50 0.96 -2.78 -19.14
CA VAL A 50 0.08 -2.24 -20.21
C VAL A 50 0.54 -0.85 -20.65
N GLY A 51 1.80 -0.51 -20.36
CA GLY A 51 2.41 0.74 -20.79
C GLY A 51 2.97 0.66 -22.22
N PRO A 52 3.67 1.71 -22.67
CA PRO A 52 4.24 1.78 -24.01
C PRO A 52 5.23 0.65 -24.32
N ALA A 53 5.30 0.23 -25.58
CA ALA A 53 6.32 -0.69 -26.05
C ALA A 53 7.75 -0.10 -25.87
N PRO A 54 8.81 -0.94 -25.96
CA PRO A 54 10.18 -0.43 -25.97
C PRO A 54 10.36 0.65 -27.04
N ARG A 55 10.91 1.79 -26.63
CA ARG A 55 11.13 2.98 -27.46
C ARG A 55 12.53 3.53 -27.26
N LYS A 56 13.06 4.19 -28.28
CA LYS A 56 14.36 4.87 -28.18
C LYS A 56 14.25 6.04 -27.22
N VAL A 57 15.37 6.42 -26.61
CA VAL A 57 15.43 7.60 -25.73
C VAL A 57 15.01 8.87 -26.45
N SER A 58 15.32 8.98 -27.75
CA SER A 58 14.92 10.09 -28.62
C SER A 58 13.40 10.23 -28.83
N GLU A 59 12.63 9.18 -28.57
CA GLU A 59 11.17 9.14 -28.74
C GLU A 59 10.44 9.47 -27.43
N VAL A 60 11.19 9.80 -26.36
CA VAL A 60 10.65 10.26 -25.09
C VAL A 60 10.40 11.76 -25.20
N GLN A 61 9.17 12.19 -24.87
CA GLN A 61 8.84 13.61 -24.80
C GLN A 61 9.77 14.32 -23.81
N GLY A 62 10.42 15.41 -24.24
CA GLY A 62 11.42 16.13 -23.45
C GLY A 62 12.86 15.67 -23.66
N TRP A 63 13.12 14.77 -24.61
CA TRP A 63 14.48 14.47 -25.05
C TRP A 63 15.09 15.67 -25.79
N ASP A 64 16.32 16.04 -25.42
CA ASP A 64 17.15 17.03 -26.08
C ASP A 64 18.54 16.43 -26.35
N GLU A 65 19.13 16.75 -27.49
CA GLU A 65 20.45 16.25 -27.91
C GLU A 65 21.58 16.81 -27.04
N SER A 66 21.32 17.90 -26.30
CA SER A 66 22.25 18.46 -25.31
C SER A 66 22.62 17.50 -24.17
N VAL A 67 21.85 16.43 -23.94
CA VAL A 67 22.11 15.43 -22.88
C VAL A 67 23.49 14.76 -23.04
N HIS A 68 23.95 14.56 -24.28
CA HIS A 68 25.28 13.99 -24.53
C HIS A 68 26.43 14.95 -24.18
N SER A 69 26.16 16.26 -24.10
CA SER A 69 27.16 17.28 -23.78
C SER A 69 27.26 17.61 -22.28
N LEU A 70 26.27 17.18 -21.47
CA LEU A 70 26.20 17.48 -20.03
C LEU A 70 27.04 16.53 -19.14
N HIS A 71 27.56 15.44 -19.71
CA HIS A 71 28.32 14.40 -18.99
C HIS A 71 29.81 14.33 -19.38
N ASN A 72 30.32 15.34 -20.09
CA ASN A 72 31.76 15.60 -20.26
C ASN A 72 32.18 16.76 -19.36
#